data_AF-A0A5J4SV74-F1
#
_entry.id   AF-A0A5J4SV74-F1
#
_cell.length_a   1.000
_cell.length_b   1.000
_cell.length_c   1.000
_cell.angle_alpha   90.00
_cell.angle_beta   90.00
_cell.angle_gamma   90.00
#
_symmetry.space_group_name_H-M   'P 1'
#
loop_
_entity.id
_entity.type
_entity.pdbx_description
1 polymer ?
#
loop_
_entity_poly.entity_id
_entity_poly.type
_entity_poly.pdbx_seq_one_letter_code
_entity_poly.pdbx_strand_id
1 'polypeptide(L)'
;MIDLEKFGNIPFNHAALLEMLPGYQSPNDKVSAMEKRGDIVRLKKGLYVVSDKISRKKISHELIANHLYGVSYVSLETALSHYGLILEKVFTIRSMTTKRAK
;
A
#
# COMPACT_ATOMS: atom_id res chain seq x y z
N MET A 1 -19.56 -1.85 -12.20
CA MET A 1 -18.22 -1.30 -12.53
C MET A 1 -17.42 -1.26 -11.23
N ILE A 2 -16.17 -1.72 -11.21
CA ILE A 2 -15.36 -1.80 -9.97
C ILE A 2 -14.88 -0.39 -9.64
N ASP A 3 -15.25 0.11 -8.47
CA ASP A 3 -14.89 1.46 -8.03
C ASP A 3 -13.60 1.44 -7.21
N LEU A 4 -12.46 1.45 -7.90
CA LEU A 4 -11.13 1.46 -7.28
C LEU A 4 -10.83 2.76 -6.54
N GLU A 5 -11.52 3.86 -6.84
CA GLU A 5 -11.27 5.14 -6.18
C GLU A 5 -11.56 5.07 -4.67
N LYS A 6 -12.42 4.15 -4.24
CA LYS A 6 -12.75 3.92 -2.82
C LYS A 6 -11.53 3.58 -1.96
N PHE A 7 -10.54 2.87 -2.51
CA PHE A 7 -9.32 2.55 -1.77
C PHE A 7 -8.38 3.74 -1.63
N GLY A 8 -8.48 4.74 -2.52
CA GLY A 8 -7.56 5.87 -2.54
C GLY A 8 -6.11 5.40 -2.66
N ASN A 9 -5.24 5.89 -1.77
CA ASN A 9 -3.83 5.49 -1.68
C ASN A 9 -3.56 4.47 -0.55
N ILE A 10 -4.61 3.87 0.03
CA ILE A 10 -4.49 2.93 1.15
C ILE A 10 -4.16 1.53 0.61
N PRO A 11 -3.12 0.87 1.12
CA PRO A 11 -2.85 -0.52 0.78
C PRO A 11 -3.99 -1.45 1.21
N PHE A 12 -4.41 -2.35 0.33
CA PHE A 12 -5.49 -3.31 0.58
C PHE A 12 -5.03 -4.72 0.26
N ASN A 13 -5.62 -5.69 0.96
CA ASN A 13 -5.29 -7.10 0.78
C ASN A 13 -6.09 -7.73 -0.38
N HIS A 14 -5.69 -8.93 -0.76
CA HIS A 14 -6.37 -9.68 -1.81
C HIS A 14 -7.84 -9.97 -1.49
N ALA A 15 -8.19 -10.20 -0.22
CA ALA A 15 -9.57 -10.48 0.19
C ALA A 15 -10.50 -9.27 -0.07
N ALA A 16 -10.08 -8.06 0.31
CA ALA A 16 -10.82 -6.82 0.04
C ALA A 16 -11.00 -6.58 -1.46
N LEU A 17 -10.03 -6.97 -2.28
CA LEU A 17 -10.17 -6.90 -3.73
C LEU A 17 -11.20 -7.90 -4.27
N LEU A 18 -11.22 -9.12 -3.73
CA LEU A 18 -12.19 -10.15 -4.12
C LEU A 18 -13.63 -9.78 -3.76
N GLU A 19 -13.84 -9.10 -2.61
CA GLU A 19 -15.17 -8.59 -2.22
C GLU A 19 -15.75 -7.60 -3.24
N MET A 20 -14.89 -6.92 -4.01
CA MET A 20 -15.29 -5.99 -5.07
C MET A 20 -15.48 -6.66 -6.43
N LEU A 21 -15.25 -7.97 -6.53
CA LEU A 21 -15.36 -8.77 -7.75
C LEU A 21 -16.48 -9.84 -7.67
N PRO A 22 -17.69 -9.54 -7.14
CA PRO A 22 -18.75 -10.54 -7.12
C PRO A 22 -19.17 -10.88 -8.56
N GLY A 23 -19.27 -12.17 -8.87
CA GLY A 23 -19.77 -12.67 -10.16
C GLY A 23 -18.73 -12.83 -11.28
N TYR A 24 -17.44 -12.57 -11.02
CA TYR A 24 -16.39 -12.97 -11.96
C TYR A 24 -16.10 -14.48 -11.83
N GLN A 25 -16.17 -15.22 -12.95
CA GLN A 25 -15.81 -16.64 -13.02
C GLN A 25 -14.34 -16.88 -12.60
N SER A 26 -13.45 -15.96 -12.98
CA SER A 26 -12.02 -16.00 -12.64
C SER A 26 -11.54 -14.66 -12.04
N PRO A 27 -11.75 -14.42 -10.73
CA PRO A 27 -11.33 -13.17 -10.09
C PRO A 27 -9.81 -12.94 -10.18
N ASN A 28 -9.00 -14.00 -10.05
CA ASN A 28 -7.53 -13.89 -10.09
C ASN A 28 -6.99 -13.45 -11.45
N ASP A 29 -7.63 -13.86 -12.55
CA ASP A 29 -7.27 -13.41 -13.89
C ASP A 29 -7.58 -11.93 -14.06
N LYS A 30 -8.71 -11.48 -13.48
CA LYS A 30 -9.07 -10.06 -13.45
C LYS A 30 -8.07 -9.23 -12.66
N VAL A 31 -7.63 -9.69 -11.48
CA VAL A 31 -6.57 -9.06 -10.68
C VAL A 31 -5.27 -8.97 -11.49
N SER A 32 -4.85 -10.06 -12.12
CA SER A 32 -3.64 -10.09 -12.96
C SER A 32 -3.73 -9.12 -14.14
N ALA A 33 -4.90 -8.99 -14.76
CA ALA A 33 -5.12 -8.03 -15.82
C ALA A 33 -5.09 -6.58 -15.31
N MET A 34 -5.58 -6.31 -14.10
CA MET A 34 -5.50 -4.99 -13.45
C MET A 34 -4.05 -4.61 -13.10
N GLU A 35 -3.27 -5.56 -12.57
CA GLU A 35 -1.83 -5.39 -12.34
C GLU A 35 -1.11 -5.05 -13.65
N LYS A 36 -1.36 -5.80 -14.73
CA LYS A 36 -0.75 -5.57 -16.06
C LYS A 36 -1.11 -4.22 -16.67
N ARG A 37 -2.34 -3.73 -16.46
CA ARG A 37 -2.76 -2.39 -16.91
C ARG A 37 -2.18 -1.25 -16.07
N GLY A 38 -1.64 -1.55 -14.89
CA GLY A 38 -1.22 -0.55 -13.92
C GLY A 38 -2.37 0.11 -13.17
N ASP A 39 -3.54 -0.52 -13.14
CA ASP A 39 -4.69 -0.04 -12.34
C ASP A 39 -4.38 -0.17 -10.84
N ILE A 40 -3.69 -1.26 -10.49
CA ILE A 40 -3.21 -1.57 -9.15
C ILE A 40 -1.72 -1.91 -9.22
N VAL A 41 -0.99 -1.56 -8.16
CA VAL A 41 0.43 -1.85 -7.98
C VAL A 41 0.57 -2.88 -6.87
N ARG A 42 1.25 -4.00 -7.17
CA ARG A 42 1.54 -5.04 -6.18
C ARG A 42 2.70 -4.58 -5.28
N LEU A 43 2.47 -4.57 -3.96
CA LEU A 43 3.46 -4.23 -2.95
C LEU A 43 4.18 -5.47 -2.41
N LYS A 44 3.41 -6.51 -2.09
CA LYS A 44 3.88 -7.87 -1.78
C LYS A 44 2.80 -8.88 -2.19
N LYS A 45 3.07 -10.18 -2.08
CA LYS A 45 2.06 -11.21 -2.39
C LYS A 45 0.77 -10.95 -1.59
N GLY A 46 -0.32 -10.71 -2.30
CA GLY A 46 -1.63 -10.45 -1.71
C GLY A 46 -1.83 -9.08 -1.07
N LEU A 47 -0.92 -8.11 -1.30
CA LEU A 47 -1.07 -6.72 -0.86
C LEU A 47 -0.84 -5.78 -2.05
N TYR A 48 -1.76 -4.84 -2.22
CA TYR A 48 -1.86 -3.97 -3.38
C TYR A 48 -2.14 -2.54 -2.96
N VAL A 49 -1.87 -1.59 -3.84
CA VAL A 49 -2.33 -0.21 -3.74
C VAL A 49 -2.87 0.23 -5.10
N VAL A 50 -3.87 1.10 -5.12
CA VAL A 50 -4.38 1.67 -6.39
C VAL A 50 -3.36 2.66 -6.92
N SER A 51 -3.17 2.70 -8.25
CA SER A 51 -2.27 3.68 -8.85
C SER A 51 -2.74 5.11 -8.58
N ASP A 52 -1.79 6.03 -8.53
CA ASP A 52 -2.05 7.47 -8.41
C ASP A 52 -2.91 8.02 -9.57
N LYS A 53 -2.77 7.45 -10.76
CA LYS A 53 -3.58 7.76 -11.96
C LYS A 53 -5.07 7.52 -11.74
N ILE A 54 -5.45 6.49 -11.00
CA ILE A 54 -6.85 6.16 -10.73
C ILE A 54 -7.30 6.80 -9.42
N SER A 55 -6.53 6.65 -8.35
CA SER A 55 -6.91 7.14 -7.02
C SER A 55 -6.88 8.66 -6.89
N ARG A 56 -6.21 9.36 -7.82
CA ARG A 56 -5.96 10.82 -7.79
C ARG A 56 -5.26 11.28 -6.51
N LYS A 57 -4.61 10.35 -5.79
CA LYS A 57 -3.86 10.57 -4.55
C LYS A 57 -2.45 10.06 -4.74
N LYS A 58 -1.47 10.81 -4.24
CA LYS A 58 -0.08 10.32 -4.20
C LYS A 58 0.01 9.08 -3.32
N ILE A 59 0.77 8.11 -3.80
CA ILE A 59 1.13 6.94 -3.00
C ILE A 59 1.97 7.43 -1.81
N SER A 60 1.57 7.06 -0.58
CA SER A 60 2.34 7.34 0.63
C SER A 60 3.21 6.13 0.97
N HIS A 61 4.53 6.34 0.99
CA HIS A 61 5.47 5.30 1.36
C HIS A 61 5.37 4.95 2.85
N GLU A 62 5.02 5.92 3.69
CA GLU A 62 4.79 5.76 5.13
C GLU A 62 3.60 4.83 5.38
N LEU A 63 2.50 5.05 4.66
CA LEU A 63 1.32 4.20 4.76
C LEU A 63 1.60 2.77 4.27
N ILE A 64 2.34 2.63 3.18
CA ILE A 64 2.82 1.34 2.69
C ILE A 64 3.66 0.62 3.76
N ALA A 65 4.61 1.31 4.38
CA ALA A 65 5.48 0.72 5.39
C ALA A 65 4.69 0.12 6.56
N ASN A 66 3.70 0.86 7.07
CA ASN A 66 2.82 0.37 8.15
C ASN A 66 2.02 -0.88 7.73
N HIS A 67 1.56 -0.96 6.47
CA HIS A 67 0.79 -2.12 5.99
C HIS A 67 1.67 -3.33 5.62
N LEU A 68 2.94 -3.09 5.28
CA LEU A 68 3.89 -4.18 5.03
C LEU A 68 4.13 -4.98 6.31
N TYR A 69 4.20 -4.30 7.46
CA TYR A 69 4.38 -4.92 8.77
C TYR A 69 3.55 -4.23 9.86
N GLY A 70 2.34 -4.74 10.10
CA GLY A 70 1.31 -4.06 10.91
C GLY A 70 1.66 -3.73 12.36
N VAL A 71 2.67 -4.38 12.95
CA VAL A 71 3.14 -4.07 14.33
C VAL A 71 4.34 -3.10 14.36
N SER A 72 4.73 -2.55 13.21
CA SER A 72 5.76 -1.51 13.13
C SER A 72 5.16 -0.11 12.95
N TYR A 73 5.98 0.91 13.24
CA TYR A 73 5.70 2.31 12.98
C TYR A 73 6.91 2.98 12.32
N VAL A 74 6.68 3.95 11.43
CA VAL A 74 7.73 4.77 10.81
C VAL A 74 8.43 5.63 11.87
N SER A 75 9.76 5.63 11.88
CA SER A 75 10.58 6.19 12.96
C SER A 75 11.93 6.73 12.45
N LEU A 76 12.85 7.01 13.37
CA LEU A 76 14.25 7.41 13.13
C LEU A 76 14.33 8.61 12.17
N GLU A 77 15.31 8.61 11.25
CA GLU A 77 15.56 9.73 10.35
C GLU A 77 14.33 10.03 9.48
N THR A 78 13.53 9.03 9.12
CA THR A 78 12.30 9.25 8.36
C THR A 78 11.31 10.12 9.13
N ALA A 79 11.09 9.84 10.41
CA ALA A 79 10.20 10.64 11.25
C ALA A 79 10.79 12.03 11.53
N LEU A 80 12.08 12.11 11.85
CA LEU A 80 12.76 13.39 12.08
C LEU A 80 12.67 14.31 10.85
N SER A 81 12.90 13.76 9.66
CA SER A 81 12.80 14.49 8.39
C SER A 81 11.36 14.90 8.09
N HIS A 82 10.37 14.02 8.33
CA HIS A 82 8.95 14.32 8.13
C HIS A 82 8.47 15.51 8.99
N TYR A 83 8.96 15.62 10.24
CA TYR A 83 8.63 16.72 11.14
C TYR A 83 9.58 17.93 11.03
N GLY A 84 10.52 17.92 10.08
CA GLY A 84 11.45 19.04 9.87
C GLY A 84 12.50 19.22 10.98
N LEU A 85 12.75 18.17 11.77
CA LEU A 85 13.75 18.19 12.85
C LEU A 85 15.18 18.02 12.33
N ILE A 86 15.34 17.50 11.11
CA ILE A 86 16.60 17.40 10.39
C ILE A 86 16.41 17.92 8.96
N LEU A 87 17.47 18.45 8.35
CA LEU A 87 17.44 19.01 6.99
C LEU A 87 17.91 18.01 5.93
N GLU A 88 18.57 16.94 6.37
CA GLU A 88 19.05 15.86 5.53
C GLU A 88 17.88 15.21 4.79
N LYS A 89 18.06 15.01 3.49
CA LYS A 89 17.08 14.32 2.67
C LYS A 89 17.15 12.82 2.93
N VAL A 90 16.07 12.29 3.48
CA VAL A 90 15.93 10.85 3.76
C VAL A 90 15.25 10.17 2.58
N PHE A 91 15.95 9.21 1.96
CA PHE A 91 15.45 8.46 0.80
C PHE A 91 14.85 7.10 1.17
N THR A 92 15.10 6.63 2.39
CA THR A 92 14.66 5.32 2.87
C THR A 92 13.62 5.49 3.96
N ILE A 93 12.50 4.76 3.87
CA ILE A 93 11.54 4.67 4.97
C ILE A 93 12.06 3.67 6.00
N ARG A 94 12.31 4.13 7.22
CA ARG A 94 12.69 3.28 8.35
C ARG A 94 11.52 3.14 9.30
N SER A 95 11.26 1.89 9.67
CA SER A 95 10.26 1.55 10.68
C SER A 95 10.90 0.83 11.85
N MET A 96 10.33 0.99 13.03
CA MET A 96 10.71 0.26 14.24
C MET A 96 9.54 -0.61 14.70
N THR A 97 9.87 -1.75 15.28
CA THR A 97 8.92 -2.66 15.91
C THR A 97 9.58 -3.22 17.16
N THR A 98 8.78 -3.54 18.17
CA THR A 98 9.27 -4.41 19.24
C THR A 98 9.55 -5.80 18.66
N LYS A 99 10.42 -6.55 19.31
CA LYS A 99 10.65 -7.95 18.95
C LYS A 99 9.31 -8.68 19.00
N ARG A 100 9.01 -9.45 17.96
CA ARG A 100 7.80 -10.29 17.93
C ARG A 100 7.81 -11.16 19.19
N ALA A 101 6.77 -11.04 20.02
CA ALA A 101 6.57 -11.94 21.14
C ALA A 101 6.53 -13.38 20.60
N LYS A 102 7.24 -14.28 21.30
CA LYS A 102 7.40 -15.67 20.88
C LYS A 102 6.10 -16.43 21.09
#